data_AF-A0A7T3UW85-F1
#
_entry.id   AF-A0A7T3UW85-F1
#
_cell.length_a   1.000
_cell.length_b   1.000
_cell.length_c   1.000
_cell.angle_alpha   90.00
_cell.angle_beta   90.00
_cell.angle_gamma   90.00
#
_symmetry.space_group_name_H-M   'P 1'
#
loop_
_entity.id
_entity.type
_entity.pdbx_description
1 polymer ?
#
loop_
_entity_poly.entity_id
_entity_poly.type
_entity_poly.pdbx_seq_one_letter_code
_entity_poly.pdbx_strand_id
1 'polypeptide(L)' 'NAPTVQGALETAVKAICGEDVRVHGAGRTDAGVHARGQVAHCDIAKHFPPGRFRDGLNAHLRPNPIGVLAADIVPD' A
#
# COMPACT_ATOMS: atom_id res chain seq x y z
N ASN A 1 6.70 0.88 -18.93
CA ASN A 1 7.09 0.78 -17.50
C ASN A 1 6.85 -0.62 -16.99
N ALA A 2 7.79 -1.15 -16.19
CA ALA A 2 7.63 -2.45 -15.52
C ALA A 2 6.74 -2.32 -14.26
N PRO A 3 6.11 -3.42 -13.80
CA PRO A 3 5.37 -3.44 -12.54
C PRO A 3 6.25 -3.05 -11.35
N THR A 4 5.69 -2.31 -10.39
CA THR A 4 6.38 -1.90 -9.15
C THR A 4 5.51 -2.17 -7.93
N VAL A 5 6.13 -2.36 -6.77
CA VAL A 5 5.41 -2.51 -5.50
C VAL A 5 4.61 -1.24 -5.18
N GLN A 6 5.18 -0.07 -5.42
CA GLN A 6 4.51 1.21 -5.18
C GLN A 6 3.25 1.35 -6.06
N GLY A 7 3.36 1.11 -7.37
CA GLY A 7 2.21 1.21 -8.27
C GLY A 7 1.11 0.19 -7.96
N ALA A 8 1.47 -1.01 -7.47
CA ALA A 8 0.50 -1.99 -7.00
C ALA A 8 -0.25 -1.51 -5.75
N LEU A 9 0.46 -0.90 -4.78
CA LEU A 9 -0.15 -0.29 -3.60
C LEU A 9 -1.06 0.88 -3.97
N GLU A 10 -0.63 1.79 -4.83
CA GLU A 10 -1.44 2.93 -5.31
C GLU A 10 -2.71 2.45 -6.03
N THR A 11 -2.60 1.42 -6.86
CA THR A 11 -3.75 0.78 -7.52
C THR A 11 -4.72 0.17 -6.51
N ALA A 12 -4.20 -0.50 -5.48
CA ALA A 12 -5.01 -1.10 -4.42
C ALA A 12 -5.73 -0.02 -3.58
N VAL A 13 -5.04 1.08 -3.24
CA VAL A 13 -5.65 2.22 -2.53
C VAL A 13 -6.75 2.85 -3.37
N LYS A 14 -6.51 3.06 -4.68
CA LYS A 14 -7.53 3.58 -5.59
C LYS A 14 -8.78 2.70 -5.62
N ALA A 15 -8.62 1.37 -5.62
CA ALA A 15 -9.76 0.45 -5.65
C ALA A 15 -10.63 0.54 -4.38
N ILE A 16 -10.05 0.82 -3.21
CA ILE A 16 -10.78 0.89 -1.93
C ILE A 16 -11.28 2.30 -1.58
N CYS A 17 -10.52 3.35 -1.93
CA CYS A 17 -10.82 4.74 -1.60
C CYS A 17 -11.53 5.47 -2.74
N GLY A 18 -11.34 5.06 -4.00
CA GLY A 18 -11.86 5.73 -5.18
C GLY A 18 -11.04 6.95 -5.63
N GLU A 19 -9.88 7.18 -5.01
CA GLU A 19 -9.00 8.32 -5.28
C GLU A 19 -7.58 7.88 -5.66
N ASP A 20 -6.93 8.67 -6.52
CA ASP A 20 -5.53 8.49 -6.87
C ASP A 20 -4.64 9.10 -5.78
N VAL A 21 -3.85 8.27 -5.11
CA VAL A 21 -2.90 8.72 -4.08
C VAL A 21 -1.47 8.43 -4.49
N ARG A 22 -0.53 9.14 -3.85
CA ARG A 22 0.89 8.79 -3.88
C ARG A 22 1.23 7.95 -2.66
N VAL A 23 1.88 6.81 -2.85
CA VAL A 23 2.43 6.02 -1.74
C VAL A 23 3.91 6.34 -1.56
N HIS A 24 4.27 6.69 -0.32
CA HIS A 24 5.63 7.03 0.07
C HIS A 24 6.24 5.91 0.89
N GLY A 25 7.20 5.17 0.32
CA GLY A 25 7.96 4.16 1.04
C GLY A 25 9.12 4.77 1.85
N ALA A 26 9.47 4.16 2.97
CA ALA A 26 10.61 4.55 3.81
C ALA A 26 11.96 4.43 3.06
N GLY A 27 12.03 3.54 2.06
CA GLY A 27 13.16 3.44 1.14
C GLY A 27 12.76 2.83 -0.19
N ARG A 28 13.64 2.98 -1.19
CA ARG A 28 13.48 2.34 -2.50
C ARG A 28 14.29 1.05 -2.55
N THR A 29 13.69 -0.02 -3.08
CA THR A 29 14.39 -1.27 -3.38
C THR A 29 14.59 -1.41 -4.89
N ASP A 30 15.68 -2.06 -5.30
CA ASP A 30 15.92 -2.37 -6.71
C ASP A 30 15.11 -3.61 -7.16
N ALA A 31 15.05 -3.83 -8.48
CA ALA A 31 14.34 -4.97 -9.04
C ALA A 31 14.92 -6.29 -8.52
N GLY A 32 14.03 -7.20 -8.07
CA GLY A 32 14.41 -8.50 -7.50
C GLY A 32 14.73 -8.49 -6.00
N VAL A 33 14.82 -7.33 -5.36
CA VAL A 33 15.02 -7.23 -3.91
C VAL A 33 13.70 -7.44 -3.15
N HIS A 34 13.75 -8.19 -2.06
CA HIS A 34 12.60 -8.41 -1.17
C HIS A 34 12.64 -7.46 0.04
N ALA A 35 11.49 -7.25 0.68
CA ALA A 35 11.41 -6.53 1.94
C ALA A 35 10.41 -7.18 2.90
N ARG A 36 10.83 -7.43 4.15
CA ARG A 36 9.96 -7.96 5.21
C ARG A 36 9.44 -6.89 6.18
N GLY A 37 10.09 -5.71 6.21
CA GLY A 37 9.78 -4.60 7.12
C GLY A 37 9.76 -3.25 6.42
N GLN A 38 9.42 -3.22 5.13
CA GLN A 38 9.20 -1.96 4.43
C GLN A 38 8.01 -1.24 5.05
N VAL A 39 8.19 0.03 5.39
CA VAL A 39 7.12 0.92 5.86
C VAL A 39 6.74 1.85 4.71
N ALA A 40 5.45 2.17 4.61
CA ALA A 40 4.96 3.17 3.67
C ALA A 40 3.77 3.92 4.27
N HIS A 41 3.57 5.16 3.83
CA HIS A 41 2.39 5.96 4.16
C HIS A 41 1.76 6.55 2.90
N CYS A 42 0.49 6.92 3.01
CA CYS A 42 -0.24 7.69 2.02
C CYS A 42 -1.38 8.43 2.74
N ASP A 43 -1.74 9.59 2.22
CA ASP A 43 -2.86 10.37 2.72
C ASP A 43 -4.12 9.98 1.95
N ILE A 44 -5.21 9.71 2.67
CA ILE A 44 -6.51 9.35 2.11
C ILE A 44 -7.58 10.23 2.75
N ALA A 45 -8.57 10.65 1.97
CA ALA A 45 -9.69 11.45 2.49
C ALA A 45 -10.66 10.60 3.31
N LYS A 46 -10.79 9.32 2.96
CA LYS A 46 -11.74 8.40 3.57
C LYS A 46 -11.17 7.73 4.82
N HIS A 47 -11.92 7.79 5.92
CA HIS A 47 -11.56 7.10 7.14
C HIS A 47 -11.87 5.60 7.09
N PHE A 48 -10.91 4.78 7.55
CA PHE A 48 -11.08 3.34 7.72
C PHE A 48 -10.51 2.89 9.08
N PRO A 49 -11.14 1.92 9.76
CA PRO A 49 -10.45 1.16 10.80
C PRO A 49 -9.18 0.52 10.22
N PRO A 50 -8.01 0.62 10.86
CA PRO A 50 -6.75 0.22 10.24
C PRO A 50 -6.70 -1.23 9.76
N GLY A 51 -7.25 -2.16 10.55
CA GLY A 51 -7.36 -3.57 10.15
C GLY A 51 -8.21 -3.78 8.90
N ARG A 52 -9.31 -3.02 8.74
CA ARG A 52 -10.16 -3.09 7.55
C ARG A 52 -9.46 -2.52 6.32
N PHE A 53 -8.67 -1.46 6.49
CA PHE A 53 -7.85 -0.90 5.42
C PHE A 53 -6.79 -1.91 4.94
N ARG A 54 -6.04 -2.50 5.89
CA ARG A 54 -5.07 -3.58 5.61
C ARG A 54 -5.71 -4.74 4.85
N ASP A 55 -6.84 -5.26 5.32
CA ASP A 55 -7.50 -6.42 4.72
C ASP A 55 -8.05 -6.09 3.32
N GLY A 56 -8.57 -4.87 3.14
CA GLY A 56 -8.99 -4.35 1.83
C GLY A 56 -7.83 -4.26 0.84
N LEU A 57 -6.69 -3.68 1.25
CA LEU A 57 -5.48 -3.64 0.43
C LEU A 57 -5.05 -5.05 0.02
N ASN A 58 -4.95 -5.98 0.97
CA ASN A 58 -4.58 -7.37 0.69
C ASN A 58 -5.56 -8.07 -0.27
N ALA A 59 -6.85 -7.72 -0.25
CA ALA A 59 -7.81 -8.24 -1.20
C ALA A 59 -7.51 -7.80 -2.64
N HIS A 60 -7.14 -6.53 -2.84
CA HIS A 60 -6.83 -5.97 -4.16
C HIS A 60 -5.39 -6.21 -4.62
N LEU A 61 -4.47 -6.53 -3.71
CA LEU A 61 -3.09 -6.85 -4.06
C LEU A 61 -2.96 -8.25 -4.67
N ARG A 62 -3.88 -9.19 -4.40
CA ARG A 62 -3.84 -10.52 -5.03
C ARG A 62 -4.03 -10.44 -6.56
N PRO A 63 -3.25 -11.21 -7.35
CA PRO A 63 -2.31 -12.26 -6.95
C PRO A 63 -0.85 -11.79 -6.80
N ASN A 64 -0.58 -10.48 -6.72
CA ASN A 64 0.79 -9.98 -6.55
C ASN A 64 1.40 -10.53 -5.26
N PRO A 65 2.71 -10.83 -5.23
CA PRO A 65 3.41 -11.32 -4.04
C PRO A 65 3.71 -10.19 -3.05
N ILE A 66 2.69 -9.42 -2.68
CA ILE A 66 2.75 -8.24 -1.81
C ILE A 66 1.71 -8.42 -0.72
N GLY A 67 2.12 -8.30 0.54
CA GLY A 67 1.23 -8.38 1.70
C GLY A 67 1.43 -7.20 2.63
N VAL A 68 0.33 -6.56 3.02
CA VAL A 68 0.29 -5.54 4.08
C VAL A 68 0.09 -6.27 5.40
N LEU A 69 1.09 -6.19 6.27
CA LEU A 69 1.11 -6.94 7.55
C LEU A 69 0.37 -6.20 8.66
N ALA A 70 0.49 -4.87 8.69
CA ALA A 70 -0.13 -3.97 9.65
C ALA A 70 -0.44 -2.63 8.99
N ALA A 71 -1.37 -1.88 9.56
CA ALA A 71 -1.70 -0.52 9.19
C ALA A 71 -2.15 0.22 10.46
N ASP A 72 -1.85 1.51 10.54
CA ASP A 72 -2.21 2.39 11.65
C ASP A 72 -2.53 3.79 11.09
N ILE A 73 -3.32 4.56 11.83
CA ILE A 73 -3.51 5.99 11.56
C ILE A 73 -2.40 6.75 12.28
N VAL A 74 -1.71 7.62 11.56
CA VAL A 74 -0.59 8.42 12.08
C VAL A 74 -0.95 9.91 12.09
N PRO A 75 -0.29 10.73 12.92
CA PRO A 75 -0.39 12.18 12.82
C PRO A 75 0.16 12.70 11.50
N ASP A 76 -0.38 13.84 11.04
CA ASP A 76 0.12 14.62 9.91
C ASP A 76 1.55 15.16 10.14
#